data_AF-A0A374AI55-F1
#
_entry.id   AF-A0A374AI55-F1
#
_cell.length_a   1.000
_cell.length_b   1.000
_cell.length_c   1.000
_cell.angle_alpha   90.00
_cell.angle_beta   90.00
_cell.angle_gamma   90.00
#
_symmetry.space_group_name_H-M   'P 1'
#
loop_
_entity.id
_entity.type
_entity.pdbx_description
1 polymer ?
#
loop_
_entity_poly.entity_id
_entity_poly.type
_entity_poly.pdbx_seq_one_letter_code
_entity_poly.pdbx_strand_id
1 'polypeptide(L)'
;MLGKIKAIEEIYGVILRNTGKIDGMKGSRLGMLQILNAMKGRGEYDGYKITTDKHELCILIDNRQNCFEQWGYFSSEDDFERFIGKEIKEVNLTDVALNKEKAENTAPFGYGAGGIQFVDLVITDGTILQFAVYNDHNGYYGHGIIFLKDEDILFEDTL
;
A
#
# COMPACT_ATOMS: atom_id res chain seq x y z
N MET A 1 0.83 -19.20 -1.82
CA MET A 1 -0.59 -18.81 -1.64
C MET A 1 -0.71 -18.01 -0.36
N LEU A 2 -1.43 -16.89 -0.42
CA LEU A 2 -1.44 -15.86 0.63
C LEU A 2 -2.51 -16.08 1.72
N GLY A 3 -3.27 -17.18 1.61
CA GLY A 3 -4.25 -17.60 2.60
C GLY A 3 -5.68 -17.25 2.22
N LYS A 4 -6.62 -17.72 3.02
CA LYS A 4 -8.05 -17.44 2.90
C LYS A 4 -8.40 -16.15 3.62
N ILE A 5 -9.14 -15.27 2.96
CA ILE A 5 -9.57 -13.99 3.53
C ILE A 5 -10.50 -14.26 4.72
N LYS A 6 -10.21 -13.62 5.85
CA LYS A 6 -11.04 -13.63 7.05
C LYS A 6 -11.74 -12.29 7.27
N ALA A 7 -11.08 -11.19 6.93
CA ALA A 7 -11.63 -9.85 7.06
C ALA A 7 -10.95 -8.90 6.07
N ILE A 8 -11.70 -7.88 5.64
CA ILE A 8 -11.21 -6.71 4.90
C ILE A 8 -11.81 -5.50 5.60
N GLU A 9 -10.96 -4.61 6.08
CA GLU A 9 -11.35 -3.50 6.94
C GLU A 9 -10.66 -2.21 6.50
N GLU A 10 -11.38 -1.09 6.56
CA GLU A 10 -10.74 0.22 6.53
C GLU A 10 -10.05 0.50 7.86
N ILE A 11 -8.85 1.05 7.78
CA ILE A 11 -8.03 1.39 8.94
C ILE A 11 -7.54 2.82 8.80
N TYR A 12 -7.45 3.51 9.93
CA TYR A 12 -7.12 4.94 9.99
C TYR A 12 -6.09 5.21 11.08
N GLY A 13 -5.28 6.25 10.90
CA GLY A 13 -4.33 6.72 11.91
C GLY A 13 -3.25 5.68 12.24
N VAL A 14 -2.92 4.80 11.30
CA VAL A 14 -1.97 3.72 11.53
C VAL A 14 -0.56 4.28 11.65
N ILE A 15 0.07 4.01 12.78
CA ILE A 15 1.47 4.39 13.03
C ILE A 15 2.33 3.14 12.84
N LEU A 16 3.12 3.12 11.77
CA LEU A 16 4.07 2.05 11.52
C LEU A 16 5.26 2.18 12.49
N ARG A 17 5.46 1.17 13.34
CA ARG A 17 6.63 1.08 14.20
C ARG A 17 7.76 0.40 13.43
N ASN A 18 8.97 0.94 13.55
CA ASN A 18 10.14 0.42 12.86
C ASN A 18 10.51 -0.99 13.38
N THR A 19 10.23 -2.05 12.61
CA THR A 19 10.70 -3.43 12.88
C THR A 19 11.60 -4.00 11.78
N GLY A 20 12.03 -3.18 10.81
CA GLY A 20 12.89 -3.64 9.71
C GLY A 20 14.30 -4.06 10.15
N LYS A 21 14.75 -5.23 9.71
CA LYS A 21 16.14 -5.70 9.91
C LYS A 21 17.13 -4.81 9.16
N ILE A 22 18.22 -4.45 9.84
CA ILE A 22 19.27 -3.52 9.38
C ILE A 22 20.08 -4.06 8.17
N ASP A 23 20.00 -5.34 7.84
CA ASP A 23 20.88 -6.03 6.87
C ASP A 23 20.22 -6.43 5.54
N GLY A 24 19.19 -5.72 5.06
CA GLY A 24 18.65 -5.95 3.71
C GLY A 24 19.64 -5.48 2.63
N MET A 25 20.07 -6.38 1.73
CA MET A 25 20.89 -6.06 0.54
C MET A 25 20.10 -5.21 -0.47
N LYS A 26 19.96 -3.93 -0.15
CA LYS A 26 19.70 -2.75 -0.99
C LYS A 26 19.63 -1.53 -0.06
N GLY A 27 20.66 -1.42 0.80
CA GLY A 27 21.11 -0.22 1.49
C GLY A 27 20.04 0.60 2.19
N SER A 28 19.72 0.24 3.44
CA SER A 28 19.85 1.09 4.65
C SER A 28 19.41 2.58 4.62
N ARG A 29 18.64 3.02 3.62
CA ARG A 29 17.97 4.32 3.56
C ARG A 29 16.61 4.29 4.27
N LEU A 30 15.99 3.10 4.34
CA LEU A 30 14.68 2.87 4.97
C LEU A 30 14.67 3.20 6.48
N GLY A 31 15.69 2.77 7.23
CA GLY A 31 15.77 3.06 8.65
C GLY A 31 15.89 4.56 8.94
N MET A 32 16.66 5.32 8.15
CA MET A 32 16.90 6.73 8.43
C MET A 32 15.71 7.63 8.11
N LEU A 33 14.96 7.36 7.03
CA LEU A 33 13.75 8.13 6.65
C LEU A 33 12.60 7.87 7.62
N GLN A 34 12.38 6.61 8.01
CA GLN A 34 11.38 6.24 9.01
C GLN A 34 11.76 6.75 10.40
N ILE A 35 13.05 6.75 10.77
CA ILE A 35 13.55 7.40 11.98
C ILE A 35 13.42 8.93 11.87
N LEU A 36 13.69 9.56 10.73
CA LEU A 36 13.52 11.01 10.56
C LEU A 36 12.05 11.42 10.68
N ASN A 37 11.14 10.61 10.12
CA ASN A 37 9.71 10.83 10.18
C ASN A 37 9.20 10.56 11.60
N ALA A 38 9.51 9.42 12.22
CA ALA A 38 9.12 9.13 13.60
C ALA A 38 9.71 10.13 14.62
N MET A 39 10.99 10.52 14.49
CA MET A 39 11.63 11.54 15.36
C MET A 39 11.07 12.95 15.13
N LYS A 40 10.40 13.20 14.01
CA LYS A 40 9.68 14.45 13.72
C LYS A 40 8.16 14.38 13.96
N GLY A 41 7.60 13.29 14.50
CA GLY A 41 6.13 13.12 14.70
C GLY A 41 5.34 12.91 13.40
N ARG A 42 6.00 12.26 12.46
CA ARG A 42 5.89 12.22 11.00
C ARG A 42 5.11 11.17 10.21
N GLY A 43 3.95 10.63 10.58
CA GLY A 43 3.30 9.61 9.72
C GLY A 43 2.17 8.83 10.36
N GLU A 44 0.95 9.23 10.05
CA GLU A 44 -0.24 8.42 10.23
C GLU A 44 -0.68 7.98 8.83
N TYR A 45 -1.19 6.75 8.73
CA TYR A 45 -1.58 6.16 7.46
C TYR A 45 -3.02 5.69 7.52
N ASP A 46 -3.75 5.90 6.42
CA ASP A 46 -5.10 5.38 6.22
C ASP A 46 -5.11 4.41 5.04
N GLY A 47 -6.10 3.51 4.98
CA GLY A 47 -6.27 2.59 3.87
C GLY A 47 -7.00 1.31 4.26
N TYR A 48 -6.56 0.19 3.69
CA TYR A 48 -7.18 -1.12 3.89
C TYR A 48 -6.25 -2.11 4.58
N LYS A 49 -6.82 -2.91 5.49
CA LYS A 49 -6.22 -4.12 6.04
C LYS A 49 -6.99 -5.35 5.58
N ILE A 50 -6.28 -6.32 5.03
CA ILE A 50 -6.80 -7.62 4.63
C ILE A 50 -6.17 -8.68 5.53
N THR A 51 -6.98 -9.28 6.39
CA THR A 51 -6.55 -10.35 7.30
C THR A 51 -6.86 -11.69 6.64
N THR A 52 -5.86 -12.54 6.44
CA THR A 52 -6.04 -13.92 5.99
C THR A 52 -5.81 -14.92 7.12
N ASP A 53 -5.97 -16.21 6.84
CA ASP A 53 -5.58 -17.27 7.75
C ASP A 53 -4.07 -17.46 7.90
N LYS A 54 -3.25 -16.77 7.09
CA LYS A 54 -1.78 -16.91 7.08
C LYS A 54 -1.04 -15.58 7.25
N HIS A 55 -1.59 -14.49 6.74
CA HIS A 55 -0.91 -13.21 6.61
C HIS A 55 -1.85 -12.05 6.86
N GLU A 56 -1.29 -10.91 7.25
CA GLU A 56 -1.95 -9.62 7.17
C GLU A 56 -1.39 -8.86 5.97
N LEU A 57 -2.24 -8.22 5.18
CA LEU A 57 -1.84 -7.36 4.07
C LEU A 57 -2.38 -5.96 4.33
N CYS A 58 -1.56 -4.93 4.18
CA CYS A 58 -2.01 -3.55 4.35
C CYS A 58 -1.69 -2.73 3.10
N ILE A 59 -2.65 -1.93 2.65
CA ILE A 59 -2.51 -0.99 1.54
C ILE A 59 -2.79 0.39 2.10
N LEU A 60 -1.77 1.24 2.16
CA LEU A 60 -1.76 2.44 2.99
C LEU A 60 -1.31 3.67 2.22
N ILE A 61 -1.83 4.83 2.60
CA ILE A 61 -1.41 6.16 2.14
C ILE A 61 -1.22 7.09 3.35
N ASP A 62 -0.16 7.91 3.33
CA ASP A 62 0.09 8.94 4.36
C ASP A 62 -1.15 9.83 4.43
N ASN A 63 -1.73 10.01 5.60
CA ASN A 63 -3.00 10.72 5.76
C ASN A 63 -2.81 12.21 6.13
N ARG A 64 -1.57 12.71 6.10
CA ARG A 64 -1.30 14.10 6.44
C ARG A 64 -1.75 15.05 5.34
N GLN A 65 -2.72 15.88 5.65
CA GLN A 65 -3.18 16.94 4.78
C GLN A 65 -2.21 18.13 4.74
N ASN A 66 -1.70 18.47 3.55
CA ASN A 66 -1.14 19.77 3.20
C ASN A 66 -2.13 20.59 2.36
N CYS A 67 -1.87 21.88 2.16
CA CYS A 67 -2.79 22.77 1.48
C CYS A 67 -2.90 22.43 -0.03
N PHE A 68 -4.14 22.24 -0.50
CA PHE A 68 -4.58 22.06 -1.90
C PHE A 68 -4.35 20.69 -2.56
N GLU A 69 -3.82 19.70 -1.84
CA GLU A 69 -3.78 18.32 -2.35
C GLU A 69 -5.07 17.56 -2.00
N GLN A 70 -5.46 16.64 -2.89
CA GLN A 70 -6.51 15.67 -2.65
C GLN A 70 -5.91 14.28 -2.74
N TRP A 71 -5.81 13.60 -1.59
CA TRP A 71 -5.37 12.22 -1.51
C TRP A 71 -6.52 11.34 -1.02
N GLY A 72 -6.41 10.04 -1.24
CA GLY A 72 -7.38 9.10 -0.72
C GLY A 72 -7.10 7.67 -1.15
N TYR A 73 -8.03 6.80 -0.77
CA TYR A 73 -8.01 5.40 -1.10
C TYR A 73 -9.44 4.91 -1.35
N PHE A 74 -9.60 3.91 -2.20
CA PHE A 74 -10.91 3.30 -2.48
C PHE A 74 -10.75 1.87 -2.98
N SER A 75 -11.85 1.13 -3.01
CA SER A 75 -11.94 -0.21 -3.58
C SER A 75 -12.86 -0.23 -4.79
N SER A 76 -12.69 -1.22 -5.66
CA SER A 76 -13.67 -1.53 -6.72
C SER A 76 -15.00 -2.03 -6.17
N GLU A 77 -15.09 -2.39 -4.89
CA GLU A 77 -16.26 -2.99 -4.27
C GLU A 77 -16.56 -2.35 -2.91
N ASP A 78 -17.84 -2.08 -2.64
CA ASP A 78 -18.30 -1.53 -1.36
C ASP A 78 -18.63 -2.62 -0.32
N ASP A 79 -18.91 -3.84 -0.77
CA ASP A 79 -19.25 -5.00 0.07
C ASP A 79 -18.27 -6.15 -0.17
N PHE A 80 -17.51 -6.46 0.88
CA PHE A 80 -16.45 -7.46 0.88
C PHE A 80 -16.91 -8.87 1.30
N GLU A 81 -18.16 -9.07 1.73
CA GLU A 81 -18.67 -10.37 2.21
C GLU A 81 -18.43 -11.49 1.18
N ARG A 82 -18.58 -11.18 -0.11
CA ARG A 82 -18.36 -12.15 -1.20
C ARG A 82 -16.93 -12.67 -1.29
N PHE A 83 -15.95 -11.98 -0.71
CA PHE A 83 -14.53 -12.36 -0.75
C PHE A 83 -14.10 -13.14 0.49
N ILE A 84 -14.88 -13.10 1.57
CA ILE A 84 -14.58 -13.82 2.80
C ILE A 84 -14.55 -15.34 2.53
N GLY A 85 -13.52 -16.02 3.04
CA GLY A 85 -13.26 -17.44 2.84
C GLY A 85 -12.61 -17.80 1.50
N LYS A 86 -12.51 -16.87 0.54
CA LYS A 86 -11.80 -17.10 -0.72
C LYS A 86 -10.28 -17.04 -0.53
N GLU A 87 -9.52 -17.81 -1.31
CA GLU A 87 -8.07 -17.87 -1.21
C GLU A 87 -7.38 -16.89 -2.16
N ILE A 88 -6.44 -16.10 -1.63
CA ILE A 88 -5.62 -15.18 -2.43
C ILE A 88 -4.50 -15.96 -3.10
N LYS A 89 -4.50 -15.92 -4.43
CA LYS A 89 -3.47 -16.53 -5.28
C LYS A 89 -2.22 -15.66 -5.31
N GLU A 90 -2.38 -14.39 -5.67
CA GLU A 90 -1.30 -13.41 -5.85
C GLU A 90 -1.82 -11.97 -5.69
N VAL A 91 -0.90 -11.02 -5.47
CA VAL A 91 -1.18 -9.58 -5.45
C VAL A 91 -0.35 -8.90 -6.52
N ASN A 92 -0.98 -8.10 -7.37
CA ASN A 92 -0.31 -7.34 -8.42
C ASN A 92 -0.39 -5.85 -8.14
N LEU A 93 0.69 -5.13 -8.43
CA LEU A 93 0.72 -3.67 -8.42
C LEU A 93 0.63 -3.18 -9.87
N THR A 94 -0.35 -2.32 -10.16
CA THR A 94 -0.57 -1.76 -11.49
C THR A 94 -0.55 -0.23 -11.42
N ASP A 95 0.22 0.41 -12.30
CA ASP A 95 0.31 1.87 -12.38
C ASP A 95 -0.65 2.47 -13.44
N VAL A 96 -0.64 3.79 -13.56
CA VAL A 96 -1.44 4.59 -14.53
C VAL A 96 -1.25 4.14 -15.98
N ALA A 97 -0.11 3.54 -16.32
CA ALA A 97 0.20 3.09 -17.67
C ALA A 97 -0.38 1.70 -18.00
N LEU A 98 -1.18 1.10 -17.09
CA LEU A 98 -1.66 -0.29 -17.18
C LEU A 98 -0.51 -1.31 -17.24
N ASN A 99 0.70 -0.92 -16.83
CA ASN A 99 1.82 -1.85 -16.71
C ASN A 99 1.59 -2.73 -15.49
N LYS A 100 1.37 -4.03 -15.73
CA LYS A 100 1.28 -5.04 -14.69
C LYS A 100 2.67 -5.55 -14.38
N GLU A 101 3.32 -4.98 -13.37
CA GLU A 101 4.60 -5.52 -12.87
C GLU A 101 4.39 -6.25 -11.54
N LYS A 102 5.18 -7.29 -11.32
CA LYS A 102 5.23 -7.94 -10.00
C LYS A 102 5.88 -6.96 -9.03
N ALA A 103 5.29 -6.80 -7.85
CA ALA A 103 5.76 -5.87 -6.80
C ALA A 103 7.26 -5.98 -6.48
N GLU A 104 7.84 -7.16 -6.70
CA GLU A 104 9.26 -7.47 -6.47
C GLU A 104 10.24 -6.76 -7.46
N ASN A 105 9.74 -6.07 -8.50
CA ASN A 105 10.56 -5.60 -9.63
C ASN A 105 10.55 -4.08 -9.94
N THR A 106 9.94 -3.22 -9.13
CA THR A 106 9.72 -1.80 -9.50
C THR A 106 11.00 -0.94 -9.48
N ALA A 107 11.11 -0.02 -10.46
CA ALA A 107 12.25 0.85 -10.76
C ALA A 107 12.04 2.32 -10.28
N PRO A 108 13.10 3.15 -10.14
CA PRO A 108 13.14 4.26 -9.17
C PRO A 108 12.76 5.68 -9.64
N PHE A 109 12.06 5.88 -10.77
CA PHE A 109 11.76 7.24 -11.26
C PHE A 109 10.31 7.39 -11.73
N GLY A 110 9.50 8.06 -10.90
CA GLY A 110 8.05 8.21 -11.00
C GLY A 110 7.51 9.24 -12.01
N TYR A 111 6.18 9.31 -12.05
CA TYR A 111 5.37 10.20 -12.89
C TYR A 111 5.02 11.48 -12.09
N GLY A 112 5.25 12.68 -12.64
CA GLY A 112 4.75 13.93 -12.06
C GLY A 112 3.40 14.33 -12.69
N ALA A 113 2.47 15.04 -12.04
CA ALA A 113 2.29 15.43 -10.65
C ALA A 113 0.89 14.92 -10.25
N GLY A 114 0.83 14.10 -9.21
CA GLY A 114 -0.28 13.21 -8.92
C GLY A 114 -0.08 11.81 -9.50
N GLY A 115 -0.74 10.84 -8.89
CA GLY A 115 -0.63 9.45 -9.26
C GLY A 115 -1.71 8.59 -8.62
N ILE A 116 -1.88 7.40 -9.17
CA ILE A 116 -2.73 6.36 -8.59
C ILE A 116 -1.95 5.05 -8.67
N GLN A 117 -1.95 4.31 -7.57
CA GLN A 117 -1.42 2.97 -7.51
C GLN A 117 -2.57 2.00 -7.27
N PHE A 118 -2.74 1.06 -8.19
CA PHE A 118 -3.71 -0.02 -8.04
C PHE A 118 -3.06 -1.24 -7.40
N VAL A 119 -3.80 -1.90 -6.51
CA VAL A 119 -3.42 -3.16 -5.88
C VAL A 119 -4.50 -4.19 -6.16
N ASP A 120 -4.18 -5.17 -6.99
CA ASP A 120 -5.11 -6.22 -7.40
C ASP A 120 -4.90 -7.49 -6.56
N LEU A 121 -5.89 -7.86 -5.75
CA LEU A 121 -5.96 -9.18 -5.14
C LEU A 121 -6.57 -10.17 -6.13
N VAL A 122 -5.74 -11.08 -6.65
CA VAL A 122 -6.19 -12.15 -7.54
C VAL A 122 -6.58 -13.35 -6.70
N ILE A 123 -7.86 -13.72 -6.78
CA ILE A 123 -8.43 -14.87 -6.08
C ILE A 123 -8.22 -16.13 -6.91
N THR A 124 -8.09 -17.29 -6.25
CA THR A 124 -7.86 -18.58 -6.94
C THR A 124 -8.95 -18.97 -7.94
N ASP A 125 -10.17 -18.46 -7.79
CA ASP A 125 -11.28 -18.67 -8.72
C ASP A 125 -11.29 -17.71 -9.93
N GLY A 126 -10.28 -16.83 -10.02
CA GLY A 126 -10.14 -15.85 -11.10
C GLY A 126 -10.80 -14.50 -10.82
N THR A 127 -11.53 -14.33 -9.71
CA THR A 127 -12.06 -13.03 -9.29
C THR A 127 -10.91 -12.07 -8.94
N ILE A 128 -11.06 -10.79 -9.26
CA ILE A 128 -10.11 -9.74 -8.88
C ILE A 128 -10.83 -8.74 -7.97
N LEU A 129 -10.23 -8.45 -6.81
CA LEU A 129 -10.60 -7.31 -5.98
C LEU A 129 -9.51 -6.26 -6.10
N GLN A 130 -9.86 -5.07 -6.57
CA GLN A 130 -8.90 -3.99 -6.78
C GLN A 130 -9.06 -2.93 -5.69
N PHE A 131 -7.92 -2.44 -5.22
CA PHE A 131 -7.81 -1.26 -4.38
C PHE A 131 -7.00 -0.20 -5.12
N ALA A 132 -7.24 1.05 -4.76
CA ALA A 132 -6.49 2.17 -5.27
C ALA A 132 -6.11 3.10 -4.12
N VAL A 133 -4.88 3.61 -4.17
CA VAL A 133 -4.46 4.78 -3.41
C VAL A 133 -4.08 5.85 -4.42
N TYR A 134 -4.48 7.09 -4.18
CA TYR A 134 -4.24 8.18 -5.12
C TYR A 134 -3.83 9.45 -4.39
N ASN A 135 -3.08 10.28 -5.12
CA ASN A 135 -2.78 11.64 -4.74
C ASN A 135 -2.94 12.54 -5.96
N ASP A 136 -3.67 13.64 -5.82
CA ASP A 136 -3.79 14.72 -6.80
C ASP A 136 -3.16 15.98 -6.22
N HIS A 137 -2.11 16.46 -6.88
CA HIS A 137 -1.32 17.59 -6.42
C HIS A 137 -0.62 18.32 -7.58
N ASN A 138 -0.20 19.56 -7.33
CA ASN A 138 0.43 20.44 -8.33
C ASN A 138 1.95 20.24 -8.49
N GLY A 139 2.50 19.13 -8.00
CA GLY A 139 3.91 18.73 -8.15
C GLY A 139 4.84 19.08 -6.98
N TYR A 140 4.35 19.74 -5.94
CA TYR A 140 5.17 20.21 -4.81
C TYR A 140 5.10 19.35 -3.54
N TYR A 141 4.05 18.54 -3.39
CA TYR A 141 3.76 17.72 -2.21
C TYR A 141 3.35 16.33 -2.65
N GLY A 142 3.77 15.29 -1.95
CA GLY A 142 3.44 13.92 -2.31
C GLY A 142 3.08 13.10 -1.08
N HIS A 143 2.26 12.07 -1.29
CA HIS A 143 1.81 11.18 -0.23
C HIS A 143 2.55 9.84 -0.33
N GLY A 144 3.17 9.44 0.78
CA GLY A 144 3.81 8.14 0.87
C GLY A 144 2.77 7.03 0.78
N ILE A 145 2.91 6.12 -0.17
CA ILE A 145 2.08 4.93 -0.30
C ILE A 145 2.89 3.69 0.07
N ILE A 146 2.27 2.76 0.79
CA ILE A 146 2.94 1.57 1.31
C ILE A 146 2.04 0.34 1.13
N PHE A 147 2.63 -0.73 0.61
CA PHE A 147 2.05 -2.08 0.66
C PHE A 147 2.87 -2.97 1.60
N LEU A 148 2.23 -3.47 2.64
CA LEU A 148 2.81 -4.34 3.64
C LEU A 148 2.26 -5.76 3.50
N LYS A 149 3.13 -6.73 3.77
CA LYS A 149 2.73 -8.08 4.13
C LYS A 149 3.31 -8.42 5.49
N ASP A 150 2.45 -8.69 6.45
CA ASP A 150 2.79 -8.80 7.86
C ASP A 150 3.53 -7.53 8.31
N GLU A 151 4.81 -7.61 8.63
CA GLU A 151 5.67 -6.47 8.95
C GLU A 151 6.63 -6.08 7.82
N ASP A 152 6.66 -6.87 6.73
CA ASP A 152 7.56 -6.64 5.60
C ASP A 152 6.96 -5.62 4.63
N ILE A 153 7.69 -4.54 4.37
CA ILE A 153 7.37 -3.58 3.32
C ILE A 153 7.71 -4.21 1.97
N LEU A 154 6.67 -4.49 1.18
CA LEU A 154 6.82 -5.07 -0.15
C LEU A 154 6.87 -4.00 -1.25
N PHE A 155 6.27 -2.84 -0.99
CA PHE A 155 6.34 -1.68 -1.88
C PHE A 155 6.18 -0.38 -1.09
N GLU A 156 6.94 0.62 -1.46
CA GLU A 156 6.88 1.99 -0.93
C GLU A 156 7.20 2.95 -2.06
N ASP A 157 6.36 3.96 -2.24
CA ASP A 157 6.58 5.04 -3.20
C ASP A 157 5.95 6.35 -2.69
N THR A 158 6.12 7.44 -3.43
CA THR A 158 5.45 8.72 -3.17
C THR A 158 4.65 9.11 -4.41
N LEU A 159 3.33 9.20 -4.25
CA LEU A 159 2.42 9.69 -5.29
C LEU A 159 2.30 11.21 -5.26
#